data_AF-A0A852U371-F1
#
_entry.id   AF-A0A852U371-F1
#
_cell.length_a   1.000
_cell.length_b   1.000
_cell.length_c   1.000
_cell.angle_alpha   90.00
_cell.angle_beta   90.00
_cell.angle_gamma   90.00
#
_symmetry.space_group_name_H-M   'P 1'
#
loop_
_entity.id
_entity.type
_entity.pdbx_description
1 polymer ?
#
loop_
_entity_poly.entity_id
_entity_poly.type
_entity_poly.pdbx_seq_one_letter_code
_entity_poly.pdbx_strand_id
1 'polypeptide(L)'
;MLKKTFAAGAVAAAAAGVLFTATPAFAVDDVETSGDGSVLSGNQVVVDADAPVNVCGNAIAIIGNAGAYCEDSGAAVIEHHSHWHKW
;
A
#
# COMPACT_ATOMS: atom_id res chain seq x y z
N MET A 1 35.19 34.05 3.70
CA MET A 1 34.94 32.70 3.15
C MET A 1 34.52 31.78 4.28
N LEU A 2 33.24 31.81 4.68
CA LEU A 2 32.68 30.94 5.73
C LEU A 2 31.15 31.10 5.78
N LYS A 3 30.45 30.77 4.69
CA LYS A 3 28.98 30.93 4.62
C LYS A 3 28.23 29.73 4.05
N LYS A 4 28.93 28.64 3.69
CA LYS A 4 28.33 27.47 3.03
C LYS A 4 28.05 26.28 3.95
N THR A 5 28.28 26.38 5.24
CA THR A 5 28.17 25.24 6.17
C THR A 5 26.85 25.15 6.95
N PHE A 6 25.95 26.15 6.88
CA PHE A 6 24.66 26.09 7.60
C PHE A 6 23.51 25.41 6.82
N ALA A 7 23.69 25.06 5.54
CA ALA A 7 22.65 24.44 4.72
C ALA A 7 22.60 22.90 4.82
N ALA A 8 23.56 22.26 5.49
CA ALA A 8 23.66 20.79 5.56
C ALA A 8 23.07 20.19 6.86
N GLY A 9 22.53 20.99 7.77
CA GLY A 9 22.07 20.52 9.09
C GLY A 9 20.59 20.12 9.17
N ALA A 10 19.74 20.57 8.25
CA ALA A 10 18.29 20.40 8.37
C ALA A 10 17.74 19.09 7.76
N VAL A 11 18.54 18.38 6.95
CA VAL A 11 18.09 17.13 6.29
C VAL A 11 18.33 15.89 7.16
N ALA A 12 19.21 15.98 8.17
CA ALA A 12 19.48 14.85 9.07
C ALA A 12 18.41 14.68 10.18
N ALA A 13 17.67 15.74 10.53
CA ALA A 13 16.66 15.67 11.60
C ALA A 13 15.33 15.05 11.13
N ALA A 14 14.98 15.16 9.84
CA ALA A 14 13.78 14.52 9.29
C ALA A 14 13.91 13.00 9.20
N ALA A 15 15.14 12.47 9.04
CA ALA A 15 15.38 11.02 9.01
C ALA A 15 15.49 10.40 10.41
N ALA A 16 15.95 11.15 11.41
CA ALA A 16 16.11 10.64 12.77
C ALA A 16 14.80 10.59 13.57
N GLY A 17 13.83 11.49 13.30
CA GLY A 17 12.54 11.52 14.01
C GLY A 17 11.60 10.37 13.64
N VAL A 18 11.68 9.87 12.40
CA VAL A 18 10.82 8.76 11.92
C VAL A 18 11.22 7.41 12.52
N LEU A 19 12.49 7.27 12.96
CA LEU A 19 12.99 6.02 13.54
C LEU A 19 12.59 5.82 15.01
N PHE A 20 12.11 6.85 15.71
CA PHE A 20 11.78 6.77 17.15
C PHE A 20 10.29 6.78 17.50
N THR A 21 9.40 6.90 16.52
CA THR A 21 7.98 6.57 16.70
C THR A 21 7.67 5.18 16.15
N ALA A 22 8.50 4.19 16.51
CA ALA A 22 8.11 2.79 16.44
C ALA A 22 7.12 2.49 17.58
N THR A 23 5.96 3.16 17.58
CA THR A 23 4.80 2.61 18.26
C THR A 23 4.48 1.29 17.57
N PRO A 24 4.23 0.19 18.30
CA PRO A 24 3.68 -0.99 17.67
C PRO A 24 2.39 -0.54 16.96
N ALA A 25 2.32 -0.78 15.66
CA ALA A 25 1.04 -0.75 14.97
C ALA A 25 0.25 -1.92 15.57
N PHE A 26 -0.55 -1.63 16.60
CA PHE A 26 -1.56 -2.57 17.06
C PHE A 26 -2.45 -2.82 15.84
N ALA A 27 -2.51 -4.07 15.38
CA ALA A 27 -3.56 -4.48 14.46
C ALA A 27 -4.86 -4.27 15.23
N VAL A 28 -5.53 -3.16 14.92
CA VAL A 28 -6.86 -2.86 15.44
C VAL A 28 -7.83 -3.65 14.57
N ASP A 29 -8.64 -4.52 15.18
CA ASP A 29 -9.66 -5.34 14.50
C ASP A 29 -10.92 -4.51 14.14
N ASP A 30 -10.80 -3.18 14.20
CA ASP A 30 -11.91 -2.27 13.96
C ASP A 30 -12.08 -2.01 12.46
N VAL A 31 -13.31 -2.16 11.98
CA VAL A 31 -13.72 -1.89 10.60
C VAL A 31 -13.86 -0.37 10.42
N GLU A 32 -12.75 0.30 10.14
CA GLU A 32 -12.68 1.77 10.17
C GLU A 32 -12.41 2.39 8.80
N THR A 33 -13.08 3.50 8.52
CA THR A 33 -12.77 4.34 7.35
C THR A 33 -12.96 5.80 7.70
N SER A 34 -11.96 6.64 7.41
CA SER A 34 -12.09 8.09 7.63
C SER A 34 -13.02 8.76 6.63
N GLY A 35 -13.23 8.15 5.45
CA GLY A 35 -14.10 8.68 4.38
C GLY A 35 -13.65 10.00 3.74
N ASP A 36 -12.62 10.67 4.28
CA ASP A 36 -12.20 12.01 3.85
C ASP A 36 -11.81 12.05 2.38
N GLY A 37 -12.53 12.89 1.62
CA GLY A 37 -12.28 13.12 0.19
C GLY A 37 -12.65 11.96 -0.74
N SER A 38 -13.31 10.91 -0.26
CA SER A 38 -13.63 9.74 -1.07
C SER A 38 -15.06 9.77 -1.64
N VAL A 39 -15.21 9.31 -2.88
CA VAL A 39 -16.52 9.18 -3.57
C VAL A 39 -17.19 7.84 -3.27
N LEU A 40 -16.41 6.82 -2.86
CA LEU A 40 -16.86 5.42 -2.76
C LEU A 40 -16.51 4.74 -1.41
N SER A 41 -16.10 5.49 -0.38
CA SER A 41 -15.77 4.90 0.93
C SER A 41 -17.00 4.63 1.80
N GLY A 42 -16.87 3.77 2.82
CA GLY A 42 -17.90 3.55 3.85
C GLY A 42 -18.56 2.18 3.84
N ASN A 43 -18.48 1.44 2.74
CA ASN A 43 -19.14 0.13 2.61
C ASN A 43 -18.16 -1.01 2.87
N GLN A 44 -17.98 -1.37 4.13
CA GLN A 44 -17.07 -2.42 4.57
C GLN A 44 -17.85 -3.68 4.97
N VAL A 45 -17.43 -4.84 4.47
CA VAL A 45 -18.02 -6.16 4.76
C VAL A 45 -16.89 -7.07 5.22
N VAL A 46 -17.08 -7.73 6.36
CA VAL A 46 -16.08 -8.65 6.94
C VAL A 46 -16.47 -10.08 6.60
N VAL A 47 -15.67 -10.72 5.75
CA VAL A 47 -15.83 -12.12 5.35
C VAL A 47 -14.46 -12.72 5.05
N ASP A 48 -14.29 -13.99 5.35
CA ASP A 48 -13.13 -14.77 4.92
C ASP A 48 -13.27 -15.05 3.41
N ALA A 49 -12.42 -14.42 2.59
CA ALA A 49 -12.47 -14.56 1.14
C ALA A 49 -11.07 -14.50 0.53
N ASP A 50 -10.77 -15.50 -0.30
CA ASP A 50 -9.61 -15.50 -1.19
C ASP A 50 -10.01 -14.87 -2.53
N ALA A 51 -9.52 -13.66 -2.80
CA ALA A 51 -9.81 -12.93 -4.03
C ALA A 51 -8.51 -12.49 -4.72
N PRO A 52 -8.30 -12.84 -6.00
CA PRO A 52 -7.10 -12.41 -6.71
C PRO A 52 -7.33 -10.98 -7.23
N VAL A 53 -6.67 -10.01 -6.60
CA VAL A 53 -6.76 -8.60 -7.01
C VAL A 53 -5.45 -8.16 -7.64
N ASN A 54 -5.50 -7.67 -8.87
CA ASN A 54 -4.35 -7.07 -9.55
C ASN A 54 -4.66 -5.63 -9.98
N VAL A 55 -3.80 -4.71 -9.56
CA VAL A 55 -3.88 -3.29 -9.89
C VAL A 55 -2.62 -2.91 -10.66
N CYS A 56 -2.73 -2.86 -11.98
CA CYS A 56 -1.61 -2.63 -12.90
C CYS A 56 -1.91 -1.47 -13.84
N GLY A 57 -0.89 -1.02 -14.59
CA GLY A 57 -1.11 0.00 -15.62
C GLY A 57 -1.28 1.42 -15.05
N ASN A 58 -0.75 1.68 -13.86
CA ASN A 58 -0.78 3.02 -13.28
C ASN A 58 0.53 3.76 -13.61
N ALA A 59 0.42 4.88 -14.34
CA ALA A 59 1.53 5.80 -14.54
C ALA A 59 1.03 7.24 -14.33
N ILE A 60 1.86 8.03 -13.66
CA ILE A 60 1.58 9.43 -13.33
C ILE A 60 2.77 10.26 -13.83
N ALA A 61 2.51 11.31 -14.62
CA ALA A 61 3.53 12.28 -15.02
C ALA A 61 3.11 13.70 -14.60
N ILE A 62 4.07 14.46 -14.06
CA ILE A 62 3.88 15.84 -13.63
C ILE A 62 4.18 16.82 -14.79
N ILE A 63 5.19 16.52 -15.62
CA ILE A 63 5.48 17.18 -16.90
C ILE A 63 6.10 16.12 -17.83
N GLY A 64 5.69 16.05 -19.09
CA GLY A 64 6.16 15.04 -20.05
C GLY A 64 5.16 13.91 -20.31
N ASN A 65 5.63 12.75 -20.78
CA ASN A 65 4.77 11.62 -21.19
C ASN A 65 4.80 10.49 -20.15
N ALA A 66 3.63 9.94 -19.82
CA ALA A 66 3.47 8.72 -19.04
C ALA A 66 2.88 7.61 -19.92
N GLY A 67 3.42 6.40 -19.79
CA GLY A 67 2.86 5.20 -20.39
C GLY A 67 2.77 4.12 -19.33
N ALA A 68 1.70 3.34 -19.37
CA ALA A 68 1.54 2.17 -18.53
C ALA A 68 0.92 1.07 -19.38
N TYR A 69 1.34 -0.16 -19.14
CA TYR A 69 0.83 -1.33 -19.83
C TYR A 69 0.74 -2.48 -18.83
N CYS A 70 -0.17 -3.40 -19.12
CA CYS A 70 -0.32 -4.64 -18.39
C CYS A 70 -0.33 -5.77 -19.39
N GLU A 71 0.49 -6.78 -19.14
CA GLU A 71 0.51 -8.01 -19.90
C GLU A 71 0.52 -9.16 -18.89
N ASP A 72 -0.21 -10.24 -19.20
CA ASP A 72 -0.24 -11.50 -18.43
C ASP A 72 -0.31 -11.34 -16.90
N SER A 73 -1.28 -10.55 -16.41
CA SER A 73 -1.30 -10.16 -14.99
C SER A 73 -1.50 -11.31 -13.97
N GLY A 74 -1.79 -12.53 -14.44
CA GLY A 74 -1.69 -13.76 -13.63
C GLY A 74 -2.54 -13.82 -12.36
N ALA A 75 -3.47 -12.89 -12.15
CA ALA A 75 -4.27 -12.81 -10.93
C ALA A 75 -5.21 -14.03 -10.87
N ALA A 76 -4.84 -14.99 -10.03
CA ALA A 76 -5.57 -16.24 -9.89
C ALA A 76 -5.62 -16.67 -8.43
N VAL A 77 -6.77 -17.22 -8.03
CA VAL A 77 -6.93 -18.02 -6.82
C VAL A 77 -6.88 -19.48 -7.27
N ILE A 78 -5.86 -20.21 -6.83
CA ILE A 78 -5.64 -21.61 -7.19
C ILE A 78 -5.89 -22.44 -5.94
N GLU A 79 -7.04 -23.12 -5.87
CA GLU A 79 -7.37 -24.01 -4.76
C GLU A 79 -6.99 -25.46 -5.10
N HIS A 80 -6.10 -26.06 -4.29
CA HIS A 80 -5.81 -27.50 -4.36
C HIS A 80 -6.62 -28.24 -3.28
N HIS A 81 -7.87 -28.58 -3.59
CA HIS A 81 -8.63 -29.47 -2.72
C HIS A 81 -8.20 -30.93 -2.96
N SER A 82 -7.41 -31.51 -2.05
CA SER A 82 -7.12 -32.95 -2.07
C SER A 82 -8.39 -33.73 -1.73
N HIS A 83 -8.92 -34.47 -2.69
CA HIS A 83 -10.07 -35.36 -2.49
C HIS A 83 -9.63 -36.52 -1.60
N TRP A 84 -9.93 -36.44 -0.30
CA TRP A 84 -9.80 -37.59 0.59
C TRP A 84 -10.89 -38.60 0.23
N HIS A 85 -10.51 -39.68 -0.46
CA HIS A 85 -11.34 -40.87 -0.62
C HIS A 85 -11.62 -41.44 0.77
N LYS A 86 -12.87 -41.29 1.22
CA LYS A 86 -13.37 -41.86 2.47
C LYS A 86 -13.82 -43.28 2.16
N TRP A 87 -13.20 -44.25 2.83
CA TRP A 87 -13.52 -45.68 2.77
C TRP A 87 -14.86 -45.98 3.41
#